data_AF-A0A098YNV7-F1
#
_entry.id   AF-A0A098YNV7-F1
#
_cell.length_a   1.000
_cell.length_b   1.000
_cell.length_c   1.000
_cell.angle_alpha   90.00
_cell.angle_beta   90.00
_cell.angle_gamma   90.00
#
_symmetry.space_group_name_H-M   'P 1'
#
loop_
_entity.id
_entity.type
_entity.pdbx_description
1 polymer ?
#
loop_
_entity_poly.entity_id
_entity_poly.type
_entity_poly.pdbx_seq_one_letter_code
_entity_poly.pdbx_strand_id
1 'polypeptide(L)'
;MALESRWGKSSLAQAGFNYFGIKANKDWLDSGLPYSLHDDDRPNEKFCNFASPEASMEYHSRLLLSERYKRCRKYSSKDFHNWLVSIKAAGYATARDYVQRCERIIMKHKLYLYDAAAERL
;
A
#
# COMPACT_ATOMS: atom_id res chain seq x y z
N MET A 1 -3.86 1.55 2.81
CA MET A 1 -3.95 2.98 3.17
C MET A 1 -4.10 3.19 4.67
N ALA A 2 -5.27 2.94 5.29
CA ALA A 2 -5.52 3.30 6.69
C ALA A 2 -4.47 2.75 7.68
N LEU A 3 -4.08 1.48 7.53
CA LEU A 3 -3.02 0.87 8.32
C LEU A 3 -1.66 1.55 8.10
N GLU A 4 -1.22 1.59 6.84
CA GLU A 4 0.10 2.08 6.42
C GLU A 4 0.34 3.54 6.79
N SER A 5 -0.65 4.40 6.56
CA SER A 5 -0.52 5.84 6.78
C SER A 5 -0.92 6.29 8.18
N ARG A 6 -1.27 5.36 9.08
CA ARG A 6 -1.89 5.66 10.39
C ARG A 6 -3.08 6.61 10.25
N TRP A 7 -4.01 6.30 9.36
CA TRP A 7 -5.15 7.18 9.03
C TRP A 7 -4.70 8.55 8.49
N GLY A 8 -3.65 8.57 7.66
CA GLY A 8 -3.09 9.79 7.08
C GLY A 8 -2.19 10.61 8.02
N LYS A 9 -1.93 10.13 9.25
CA LYS A 9 -1.15 10.85 10.26
C LYS A 9 0.33 10.53 10.26
N SER A 10 0.79 9.56 9.48
CA SER A 10 2.22 9.26 9.35
C SER A 10 2.97 10.43 8.69
N SER A 11 4.22 10.67 9.08
CA SER A 11 5.09 11.68 8.45
C SER A 11 5.23 11.44 6.94
N LEU A 12 5.35 10.19 6.50
CA LEU A 12 5.40 9.80 5.09
C LEU A 12 4.16 10.26 4.32
N ALA A 13 2.97 10.05 4.89
CA ALA A 13 1.72 10.48 4.28
C ALA A 13 1.53 12.00 4.27
N GLN A 14 1.95 12.68 5.34
CA GLN A 14 1.76 14.14 5.46
C GLN A 14 2.77 14.94 4.64
N ALA A 15 4.04 14.55 4.65
CA ALA A 15 5.12 15.29 4.00
C ALA A 15 5.36 14.83 2.55
N GLY A 16 5.24 13.54 2.28
CA GLY A 16 5.54 12.95 0.98
C GLY A 16 4.33 12.42 0.23
N PHE A 17 3.11 12.63 0.73
CA PHE A 17 1.88 12.00 0.22
C PHE A 17 2.02 10.49 0.02
N ASN A 18 2.91 9.82 0.78
CA ASN A 18 3.18 8.40 0.64
C ASN A 18 2.33 7.62 1.63
N TYR A 19 1.12 7.29 1.21
CA TYR A 19 0.12 6.61 2.03
C TYR A 19 0.33 5.10 2.20
N PHE A 20 1.37 4.54 1.56
CA PHE A 20 1.60 3.10 1.44
C PHE A 20 3.03 2.69 1.82
N GLY A 21 3.87 3.62 2.31
CA GLY A 21 5.26 3.31 2.67
C GLY A 21 6.09 2.82 1.48
N ILE A 22 5.85 3.35 0.28
CA ILE A 22 6.54 2.90 -0.93
C ILE A 22 8.00 3.37 -0.89
N LYS A 23 8.93 2.42 -0.85
CA LYS A 23 10.37 2.66 -0.94
C LYS A 23 10.75 3.08 -2.37
N ALA A 24 11.65 4.05 -2.51
CA ALA A 24 12.17 4.50 -3.79
C ALA A 24 13.07 3.41 -4.40
N ASN A 25 12.62 2.81 -5.49
CA ASN A 25 13.38 1.82 -6.22
C ASN A 25 14.46 2.48 -7.10
N LYS A 26 15.29 1.68 -7.76
CA LYS A 26 16.36 2.17 -8.63
C LYS A 26 15.82 3.12 -9.72
N ASP A 27 14.77 2.73 -10.43
CA ASP A 27 14.19 3.52 -11.51
C ASP A 27 13.68 4.89 -11.03
N TRP A 28 13.08 4.95 -9.84
CA TRP A 28 12.64 6.19 -9.20
C TRP A 28 13.81 7.14 -8.95
N LEU A 29 14.90 6.59 -8.40
CA LEU A 29 16.12 7.35 -8.10
C LEU A 29 16.84 7.81 -9.37
N ASP A 30 16.97 6.92 -10.36
CA ASP A 30 17.62 7.21 -11.64
C ASP A 30 16.82 8.26 -12.44
N SER A 31 15.50 8.34 -12.24
CA SER A 31 14.63 9.38 -12.82
C SER A 31 14.68 10.73 -12.08
N GLY A 32 15.46 10.84 -10.99
CA GLY A 32 15.57 12.07 -10.21
C GLY A 32 14.29 12.45 -9.46
N LEU A 33 13.38 11.50 -9.22
CA LEU A 33 12.11 11.76 -8.55
C LEU A 33 12.31 11.99 -7.04
N PRO A 34 11.47 12.84 -6.42
CA PRO A 34 11.65 13.23 -5.03
C PRO A 34 11.44 12.06 -4.07
N TYR A 35 12.17 12.06 -2.97
CA TYR A 35 12.06 11.06 -1.90
C TYR A 35 12.40 11.70 -0.55
N SER A 36 11.97 11.05 0.53
CA SER A 36 12.33 11.39 1.90
C SER A 36 13.11 10.25 2.55
N LEU A 37 14.00 10.58 3.48
CA LEU A 37 14.70 9.58 4.29
C LEU A 37 13.91 9.28 5.55
N HIS A 38 13.69 8.00 5.83
CA HIS A 38 13.08 7.53 7.06
C HIS A 38 13.77 6.25 7.54
N ASP A 39 13.81 6.08 8.85
CA ASP A 39 14.25 4.83 9.45
C ASP A 39 13.05 3.88 9.52
N ASP A 40 13.18 2.72 8.86
CA ASP A 40 12.17 1.66 8.84
C ASP A 40 12.83 0.32 9.21
N ASP A 41 13.14 -0.55 8.25
CA ASP A 41 13.93 -1.76 8.50
C ASP A 41 15.42 -1.43 8.71
N ARG A 42 15.88 -0.35 8.07
CA ARG A 42 17.27 0.16 8.14
C ARG A 42 17.28 1.68 8.30
N PRO A 43 18.39 2.25 8.82
CA PRO A 43 18.55 3.70 8.83
C PRO A 43 18.59 4.29 7.43
N ASN A 44 18.03 5.50 7.27
CA ASN A 44 18.07 6.29 6.03
C ASN A 44 17.53 5.55 4.79
N GLU A 45 16.45 4.79 4.95
CA GLU A 45 15.74 4.23 3.81
C GLU A 45 15.03 5.33 3.02
N LYS A 46 15.06 5.23 1.70
CA LYS A 46 14.48 6.22 0.78
C LYS A 46 13.05 5.84 0.47
N PHE A 47 12.11 6.74 0.73
CA PHE A 47 10.70 6.58 0.44
C PHE A 47 10.24 7.60 -0.60
N CYS A 48 9.45 7.16 -1.58
CA CYS A 48 8.94 8.03 -2.63
C CYS A 48 8.16 9.21 -2.04
N ASN A 49 8.32 10.40 -2.61
CA ASN A 49 7.40 11.52 -2.42
C ASN A 49 6.52 11.65 -3.66
N PHE A 50 5.20 11.67 -3.46
CA PHE A 50 4.23 11.82 -4.53
C PHE A 50 3.77 13.27 -4.65
N ALA A 51 3.18 13.63 -5.79
CA ALA A 51 2.62 14.96 -6.01
C ALA A 51 1.28 15.18 -5.27
N SER A 52 0.56 14.10 -4.97
CA SER A 52 -0.71 14.13 -4.25
C SER A 52 -1.01 12.76 -3.62
N PRO A 53 -2.00 12.68 -2.70
CA PRO A 53 -2.48 11.41 -2.19
C PRO A 53 -2.92 10.46 -3.31
N GLU A 54 -3.65 10.96 -4.31
CA GLU A 54 -4.14 10.21 -5.47
C GLU A 54 -2.98 9.62 -6.28
N ALA A 55 -1.91 10.39 -6.49
CA ALA A 55 -0.73 9.90 -7.19
C ALA A 55 -0.08 8.69 -6.48
N SER A 56 -0.10 8.67 -5.15
CA SER A 56 0.37 7.52 -4.38
C SER A 56 -0.55 6.30 -4.50
N MET A 57 -1.87 6.53 -4.57
CA MET A 57 -2.86 5.46 -4.79
C MET A 57 -2.71 4.85 -6.18
N GLU A 58 -2.55 5.69 -7.21
CA GLU A 58 -2.33 5.24 -8.59
C GLU A 58 -1.04 4.44 -8.72
N TYR A 59 0.06 4.92 -8.11
CA TYR A 59 1.31 4.17 -8.08
C TYR A 59 1.15 2.82 -7.37
N HIS A 60 0.49 2.80 -6.21
CA HIS A 60 0.22 1.57 -5.46
C HIS A 60 -0.63 0.58 -6.27
N SER A 61 -1.66 1.05 -6.97
CA SER A 61 -2.47 0.23 -7.86
C SER A 61 -1.63 -0.39 -8.98
N ARG A 62 -0.79 0.40 -9.66
CA ARG A 62 0.15 -0.11 -10.68
C ARG A 62 1.14 -1.13 -10.11
N LEU A 63 1.64 -0.91 -8.89
CA LEU A 63 2.49 -1.87 -8.20
C LEU A 63 1.77 -3.21 -8.02
N LEU A 64 0.53 -3.22 -7.53
CA LEU A 64 -0.26 -4.45 -7.35
C LEU A 64 -0.66 -5.12 -8.68
N LEU A 65 -0.65 -4.38 -9.79
CA LEU A 65 -0.82 -4.93 -11.14
C LEU A 65 0.47 -5.51 -11.74
N SER A 66 1.63 -5.31 -11.13
CA SER A 66 2.89 -5.89 -11.60
C SER A 66 2.93 -7.43 -11.50
N GLU A 67 3.92 -8.05 -12.17
CA GLU A 67 4.08 -9.52 -12.17
C GLU A 67 4.35 -10.10 -10.78
N ARG A 68 4.99 -9.34 -9.88
CA ARG A 68 5.25 -9.75 -8.50
C ARG A 68 3.97 -10.12 -7.76
N TYR A 69 2.87 -9.43 -8.05
CA TYR A 69 1.59 -9.59 -7.36
C TYR A 69 0.54 -10.33 -8.19
N LYS A 70 0.93 -11.00 -9.28
CA LYS A 70 -0.01 -11.68 -10.19
C LYS A 70 -0.93 -12.71 -9.57
N ARG A 71 -0.50 -13.32 -8.45
CA ARG A 71 -1.33 -14.27 -7.69
C ARG A 71 -2.59 -13.61 -7.12
N CYS A 72 -2.52 -12.33 -6.75
CA CYS A 72 -3.67 -11.61 -6.21
C CYS A 72 -4.81 -11.49 -7.24
N ARG A 73 -4.45 -11.33 -8.52
CA ARG A 73 -5.42 -11.19 -9.63
C ARG A 73 -6.22 -12.46 -9.94
N LYS A 74 -5.93 -13.58 -9.26
CA LYS A 74 -6.73 -14.82 -9.34
C LYS A 74 -7.98 -14.78 -8.47
N TYR A 75 -8.04 -13.86 -7.52
CA TYR A 75 -9.14 -13.72 -6.57
C TYR A 75 -10.05 -12.56 -6.99
N SER A 76 -11.32 -12.64 -6.60
CA SER A 76 -12.26 -11.52 -6.76
C SER A 76 -11.71 -10.27 -6.08
N SER A 77 -11.98 -9.09 -6.63
CA SER A 77 -11.68 -7.80 -6.00
C SER A 77 -12.29 -7.66 -4.59
N LYS A 78 -13.38 -8.38 -4.30
CA LYS A 78 -14.05 -8.41 -2.99
C LYS A 78 -13.41 -9.35 -1.97
N ASP A 79 -12.51 -10.22 -2.40
CA ASP A 79 -11.87 -11.20 -1.53
C ASP A 79 -10.63 -10.59 -0.87
N PHE A 80 -10.87 -9.62 0.02
CA PHE A 80 -9.79 -8.91 0.71
C PHE A 80 -8.87 -9.87 1.48
N HIS A 81 -9.38 -11.01 1.97
CA HIS A 81 -8.57 -12.01 2.67
C HIS A 81 -7.48 -12.57 1.76
N ASN A 82 -7.86 -13.18 0.63
CA ASN A 82 -6.88 -13.80 -0.26
C ASN A 82 -5.99 -12.77 -0.97
N TRP A 83 -6.48 -11.54 -1.18
CA TRP A 83 -5.65 -10.42 -1.60
C TRP A 83 -4.56 -10.11 -0.56
N LEU A 84 -4.91 -9.92 0.71
CA LEU A 84 -3.94 -9.61 1.78
C LEU A 84 -2.92 -10.74 1.99
N VAL A 85 -3.36 -12.00 1.97
CA VAL A 85 -2.47 -13.18 2.06
C VAL A 85 -1.49 -13.20 0.89
N SER A 86 -1.97 -12.98 -0.33
CA SER A 86 -1.13 -12.98 -1.54
C SER A 86 -0.15 -11.81 -1.58
N ILE A 87 -0.59 -10.61 -1.19
CA ILE A 87 0.26 -9.41 -1.05
C ILE A 87 1.38 -9.67 -0.05
N LYS A 88 1.06 -10.23 1.12
CA LYS A 88 2.07 -10.59 2.13
C LYS A 88 3.03 -11.65 1.60
N ALA A 89 2.52 -12.72 0.98
CA ALA A 89 3.33 -13.81 0.45
C ALA A 89 4.28 -13.35 -0.67
N ALA A 90 3.91 -12.31 -1.42
CA ALA A 90 4.77 -11.66 -2.40
C ALA A 90 5.83 -10.73 -1.78
N GLY A 91 5.85 -10.56 -0.46
CA GLY A 91 6.86 -9.81 0.29
C GLY A 91 6.57 -8.31 0.39
N TYR A 92 5.31 -7.88 0.35
CA TYR A 92 4.94 -6.48 0.56
C TYR A 92 5.20 -6.01 1.99
N ALA A 93 4.94 -6.87 2.98
CA ALA A 93 5.10 -6.55 4.40
C ALA A 93 5.79 -7.68 5.17
N THR A 94 6.77 -7.32 5.99
CA THR A 94 7.54 -8.23 6.84
C THR A 94 6.74 -8.67 8.07
N ALA A 95 6.01 -7.73 8.70
CA ALA A 95 5.21 -7.95 9.91
C ALA A 95 4.33 -9.21 9.84
N ARG A 96 4.53 -10.15 10.77
CA ARG A 96 3.85 -11.46 10.76
C ARG A 96 2.32 -11.35 10.81
N ASP A 97 1.82 -10.33 11.49
CA ASP A 97 0.39 -10.06 11.73
C ASP A 97 -0.24 -9.10 10.72
N TYR A 98 0.45 -8.78 9.62
CA TYR A 98 -0.02 -7.82 8.60
C TYR A 98 -1.45 -8.11 8.12
N VAL A 99 -1.74 -9.36 7.73
CA VAL A 99 -3.07 -9.77 7.25
C VAL A 99 -4.12 -9.50 8.34
N GLN A 100 -3.87 -9.99 9.55
CA GLN A 100 -4.78 -9.85 10.69
C GLN A 100 -5.05 -8.37 11.06
N ARG A 101 -4.02 -7.51 10.97
CA ARG A 101 -4.17 -6.07 11.22
C ARG A 101 -5.03 -5.39 10.17
N CYS A 102 -4.83 -5.70 8.90
CA CYS A 102 -5.65 -5.19 7.80
C CYS A 102 -7.10 -5.67 7.92
N GLU A 103 -7.33 -6.96 8.13
CA GLU A 103 -8.67 -7.53 8.29
C GLU A 103 -9.41 -6.93 9.47
N ARG A 104 -8.73 -6.71 10.60
CA ARG A 104 -9.32 -6.05 11.76
C ARG A 104 -9.86 -4.67 11.41
N ILE A 105 -9.13 -3.89 10.62
CA ILE A 105 -9.59 -2.56 10.17
C ILE A 105 -10.78 -2.71 9.21
N ILE A 106 -10.68 -3.58 8.21
CA ILE A 106 -11.74 -3.83 7.22
C ILE A 106 -13.04 -4.23 7.92
N MET A 107 -12.97 -5.16 8.87
CA MET A 107 -14.13 -5.67 9.59
C MET A 107 -14.69 -4.64 10.57
N LYS A 108 -13.83 -3.98 11.37
CA LYS A 108 -14.25 -2.97 12.34
C LYS A 108 -15.01 -1.82 11.69
N HIS A 109 -14.55 -1.39 10.52
CA HIS A 109 -15.14 -0.26 9.78
C HIS A 109 -16.08 -0.70 8.65
N LYS A 110 -16.36 -2.01 8.54
CA LYS A 110 -17.22 -2.63 7.51
C LYS A 110 -16.88 -2.17 6.09
N LEU A 111 -15.58 -2.05 5.78
CA LEU A 111 -15.12 -1.46 4.53
C LEU A 111 -15.54 -2.27 3.30
N TYR A 112 -15.73 -3.58 3.46
CA TYR A 112 -16.22 -4.48 2.40
C TYR A 112 -17.60 -4.09 1.85
N LEU A 113 -18.38 -3.30 2.59
CA LEU A 113 -19.67 -2.78 2.10
C LEU A 113 -19.48 -1.75 0.97
N TYR A 114 -18.39 -1.00 0.98
CA TYR A 114 -18.07 -0.06 -0.10
C TYR A 114 -17.65 -0.79 -1.37
N ASP A 115 -16.89 -1.89 -1.25
CA ASP A 115 -16.53 -2.75 -2.40
C ASP A 115 -17.79 -3.36 -3.04
N ALA A 116 -18.78 -3.75 -2.23
CA ALA A 116 -20.06 -4.25 -2.72
C ALA A 116 -20.92 -3.18 -3.39
N ALA A 117 -20.85 -1.92 -2.94
CA ALA A 117 -21.59 -0.81 -3.52
C ALA A 117 -20.97 -0.34 -4.84
N ALA A 118 -19.64 -0.34 -4.95
CA ALA A 118 -18.91 0.13 -6.14
C ALA A 118 -19.26 -0.64 -7.42
N GLU A 119 -19.61 -1.93 -7.33
CA GLU A 119 -20.02 -2.74 -8.49
C GLU A 119 -21.45 -2.46 -8.98
N ARG A 120 -22.24 -1.67 -8.23
CA ARG A 120 -23.61 -1.29 -8.62
C ARG A 120 -23.67 0.03 -9.39
N LEU A 121 -22.52 0.70 -9.55
CA LEU A 121 -22.33 1.94 -10.28
C LEU A 121 -21.81 1.63 -11.68
#